data_AF-A0A286PH16-F1
#
_entry.id   AF-A0A286PH16-F1
#
_cell.length_a   1.000
_cell.length_b   1.000
_cell.length_c   1.000
_cell.angle_alpha   90.00
_cell.angle_beta   90.00
_cell.angle_gamma   90.00
#
_symmetry.space_group_name_H-M   'P 1'
#
loop_
_entity.id
_entity.type
_entity.pdbx_description
1 polymer ?
#
loop_
_entity_poly.entity_id
_entity_poly.type
_entity_poly.pdbx_seq_one_letter_code
_entity_poly.pdbx_strand_id
1 'polypeptide(L)'
;MGASMLYEVLEPLPDARSALVFARQLLARFGAGTPDLPALCFNDIATREQFQYARQYFTCGTFLCSKRDLQDSRVQELWETLGRLGFRDTSSGRVETELQPELASLWPLPQRVQFQLMKGKTPSTFPIRDSDECTETEIDGAVAVCGPLSIGISWFAALRGLPNSNLSGVQLCLNSTWTEQCSEPDPGRHTVYLSIGTRNSDADARDWLQGTGTGLRFGESQLGW
;
A
#
# COMPACT_ATOMS: atom_id res chain seq x y z
N MET A 1 3.73 0.27 -20.99
CA MET A 1 4.27 -0.81 -20.14
C MET A 1 3.08 -1.64 -19.72
N GLY A 2 3.15 -2.97 -19.79
CA GLY A 2 2.05 -3.81 -19.33
C GLY A 2 1.95 -3.76 -17.80
N ALA A 3 0.77 -4.02 -17.24
CA ALA A 3 0.57 -4.25 -15.82
C ALA A 3 0.74 -5.74 -15.51
N SER A 4 1.35 -6.07 -14.38
CA SER A 4 1.34 -7.41 -13.78
C SER A 4 -0.10 -7.83 -13.49
N MET A 5 -0.33 -9.15 -13.40
CA MET A 5 -1.60 -9.71 -12.96
C MET A 5 -1.48 -10.15 -11.50
N LEU A 6 -2.39 -9.68 -10.67
CA LEU A 6 -2.46 -10.03 -9.25
C LEU A 6 -3.54 -11.09 -9.03
N TYR A 7 -3.19 -12.10 -8.25
CA TYR A 7 -4.09 -13.18 -7.85
C TYR A 7 -4.19 -13.19 -6.32
N GLU A 8 -5.35 -12.76 -5.79
CA GLU A 8 -5.63 -12.79 -4.36
C GLU A 8 -5.59 -14.22 -3.84
N VAL A 9 -4.88 -14.47 -2.75
CA VAL A 9 -4.94 -15.74 -2.03
C VAL A 9 -6.13 -15.73 -1.09
N LEU A 10 -7.07 -16.66 -1.28
CA LEU A 10 -8.33 -16.73 -0.54
C LEU A 10 -8.23 -17.52 0.78
N GLU A 11 -7.02 -17.65 1.31
CA GLU A 11 -6.78 -18.28 2.60
C GLU A 11 -7.10 -17.32 3.76
N PRO A 12 -7.55 -17.83 4.91
CA PRO A 12 -7.90 -16.97 6.04
C PRO A 12 -6.64 -16.32 6.65
N LEU A 13 -6.61 -14.98 6.67
CA LEU A 13 -5.54 -14.18 7.24
C LEU A 13 -6.10 -13.32 8.39
N PRO A 14 -6.19 -13.87 9.62
CA PRO A 14 -6.95 -13.26 10.71
C PRO A 14 -6.28 -12.01 11.32
N ASP A 15 -4.98 -11.84 11.10
CA ASP A 15 -4.21 -10.73 11.64
C ASP A 15 -2.99 -10.41 10.75
N ALA A 16 -2.45 -9.20 10.92
CA ALA A 16 -1.35 -8.68 10.12
C ALA A 16 -0.07 -9.53 10.21
N ARG A 17 0.22 -10.12 11.38
CA ARG A 17 1.42 -10.96 11.57
C ARG A 17 1.27 -12.29 10.85
N SER A 18 0.11 -12.93 10.97
CA SER A 18 -0.23 -14.14 10.24
C SER A 18 -0.17 -13.91 8.72
N ALA A 19 -0.68 -12.76 8.24
CA ALA A 19 -0.60 -12.36 6.85
C ALA A 19 0.84 -12.18 6.35
N LEU A 20 1.72 -11.54 7.15
CA LEU A 20 3.15 -11.40 6.84
C LEU A 20 3.87 -12.75 6.77
N VAL A 21 3.63 -13.63 7.73
CA VAL A 21 4.19 -14.99 7.73
C VAL A 21 3.75 -15.74 6.48
N PHE A 22 2.47 -15.65 6.13
CA PHE A 22 1.92 -16.29 4.94
C PHE A 22 2.53 -15.75 3.64
N ALA A 23 2.66 -14.42 3.51
CA ALA A 23 3.30 -13.79 2.35
C ALA A 23 4.74 -14.29 2.16
N ARG A 24 5.53 -14.38 3.24
CA ARG A 24 6.89 -14.92 3.19
C ARG A 24 6.94 -16.41 2.84
N GLN A 25 5.97 -17.21 3.31
CA GLN A 25 5.85 -18.61 2.92
C GLN A 25 5.54 -18.75 1.42
N LEU A 26 4.67 -17.90 0.89
CA LEU A 26 4.35 -17.84 -0.53
C LEU A 26 5.61 -17.51 -1.35
N LEU A 27 6.35 -16.49 -0.91
CA LEU A 27 7.62 -16.08 -1.52
C LEU A 27 8.67 -17.20 -1.48
N ALA A 28 8.84 -17.88 -0.35
CA ALA A 28 9.79 -18.99 -0.23
C ALA A 28 9.40 -20.18 -1.12
N ARG A 29 8.09 -20.44 -1.27
CA ARG A 29 7.55 -21.55 -2.07
C ARG A 29 7.67 -21.28 -3.57
N PHE A 30 7.27 -20.10 -4.02
CA PHE A 30 7.18 -19.79 -5.46
C PHE A 30 8.34 -18.95 -5.98
N GLY A 31 8.96 -18.13 -5.16
CA GLY A 31 10.10 -17.30 -5.53
C GLY A 31 11.32 -18.11 -5.95
N ALA A 32 12.00 -17.70 -7.00
CA ALA A 32 13.24 -18.25 -7.49
C ALA A 32 14.40 -17.30 -7.15
N GLY A 33 15.50 -17.87 -6.66
CA GLY A 33 16.66 -17.08 -6.22
C GLY A 33 16.42 -16.34 -4.91
N THR A 34 17.25 -15.34 -4.65
CA THR A 34 17.10 -14.41 -3.53
C THR A 34 16.15 -13.29 -3.96
N PRO A 35 15.06 -13.02 -3.24
CA PRO A 35 14.19 -11.89 -3.55
C PRO A 35 14.93 -10.56 -3.36
N ASP A 36 14.47 -9.53 -4.05
CA ASP A 36 14.90 -8.17 -3.75
C ASP A 36 14.47 -7.75 -2.34
N LEU A 37 15.05 -6.67 -1.83
CA LEU A 37 14.58 -6.10 -0.57
C LEU A 37 13.10 -5.67 -0.72
N PRO A 38 12.24 -5.95 0.27
CA PRO A 38 10.85 -5.56 0.18
C PRO A 38 10.67 -4.05 0.09
N ALA A 39 9.70 -3.63 -0.71
CA ALA A 39 9.21 -2.27 -0.70
C ALA A 39 8.05 -2.11 0.28
N LEU A 40 8.05 -1.05 1.09
CA LEU A 40 6.96 -0.71 1.99
C LEU A 40 6.37 0.66 1.62
N CYS A 41 5.05 0.72 1.48
CA CYS A 41 4.32 1.96 1.23
C CYS A 41 3.10 2.10 2.15
N PHE A 42 2.74 3.35 2.44
CA PHE A 42 1.49 3.68 3.13
C PHE A 42 0.47 4.13 2.10
N ASN A 43 -0.77 3.67 2.27
CA ASN A 43 -1.89 4.22 1.52
C ASN A 43 -2.34 5.55 2.12
N ASP A 44 -3.22 6.24 1.41
CA ASP A 44 -3.80 7.49 1.88
C ASP A 44 -4.54 7.32 3.22
N ILE A 45 -4.45 8.33 4.07
CA ILE A 45 -5.20 8.40 5.33
C ILE A 45 -6.66 8.74 5.03
N ALA A 46 -7.52 7.73 5.08
CA ALA A 46 -8.93 7.86 4.73
C ALA A 46 -9.82 8.22 5.94
N THR A 47 -9.36 7.96 7.16
CA THR A 47 -10.19 8.15 8.36
C THR A 47 -9.53 9.02 9.43
N ARG A 48 -10.37 9.61 10.28
CA ARG A 48 -9.92 10.36 11.47
C ARG A 48 -9.09 9.49 12.41
N GLU A 49 -9.48 8.23 12.59
CA GLU A 49 -8.77 7.27 13.45
C GLU A 49 -7.36 6.99 12.92
N GLN A 50 -7.23 6.74 11.61
CA GLN A 50 -5.92 6.59 10.97
C GLN A 50 -5.06 7.84 11.14
N PHE A 51 -5.63 9.03 10.97
CA PHE A 51 -4.90 10.27 11.19
C PHE A 51 -4.41 10.40 12.64
N GLN A 52 -5.29 10.18 13.62
CA GLN A 52 -4.94 10.24 15.05
C GLN A 52 -3.87 9.22 15.42
N TYR A 53 -3.93 8.02 14.84
CA TYR A 53 -2.91 6.98 15.03
C TYR A 53 -1.57 7.38 14.40
N ALA A 54 -1.59 7.86 13.16
CA ALA A 54 -0.38 8.26 12.44
C ALA A 54 0.41 9.34 13.18
N ARG A 55 -0.27 10.28 13.85
CA ARG A 55 0.37 11.35 14.63
C ARG A 55 1.30 10.87 15.76
N GLN A 56 1.18 9.60 16.19
CA GLN A 56 2.07 9.02 17.19
C GLN A 56 3.46 8.68 16.63
N TYR A 57 3.58 8.53 15.32
CA TYR A 57 4.79 8.05 14.65
C TYR A 57 5.30 8.99 13.54
N PHE A 58 4.44 9.88 13.05
CA PHE A 58 4.72 10.75 11.92
C PHE A 58 4.58 12.21 12.31
N THR A 59 5.49 13.05 11.80
CA THR A 59 5.46 14.49 12.02
C THR A 59 4.82 15.28 10.88
N CYS A 60 4.86 14.75 9.65
CA CYS A 60 4.46 15.50 8.45
C CYS A 60 3.63 14.66 7.48
N GLY A 61 2.75 15.34 6.75
CA GLY A 61 1.88 14.77 5.73
C GLY A 61 1.53 15.80 4.66
N THR A 62 0.92 15.34 3.59
CA THR A 62 0.59 16.18 2.43
C THR A 62 -0.85 15.95 2.02
N PHE A 63 -1.63 17.04 1.93
CA PHE A 63 -2.88 17.05 1.18
C PHE A 63 -2.59 17.18 -0.31
N LEU A 64 -3.22 16.33 -1.12
CA LEU A 64 -3.06 16.29 -2.57
C LEU A 64 -4.42 16.28 -3.25
N CYS A 65 -4.57 17.07 -4.31
CA CYS A 65 -5.65 16.93 -5.28
C CYS A 65 -5.19 17.39 -6.66
N SER A 66 -5.94 17.07 -7.71
CA SER A 66 -5.65 17.62 -9.04
C SER A 66 -6.00 19.12 -9.11
N LYS A 67 -5.36 19.85 -10.02
CA LYS A 67 -5.72 21.26 -10.30
C LYS A 67 -7.18 21.43 -10.73
N ARG A 68 -7.75 20.41 -11.37
CA ARG A 68 -9.16 20.40 -11.79
C ARG A 68 -10.09 20.31 -10.58
N ASP A 69 -9.71 19.51 -9.57
CA ASP A 69 -10.54 19.30 -8.39
C ASP A 69 -10.53 20.52 -7.45
N LEU A 70 -9.54 21.41 -7.55
CA LEU A 70 -9.54 22.72 -6.88
C LEU A 70 -10.71 23.65 -7.32
N GLN A 71 -11.46 23.29 -8.36
CA GLN A 71 -12.66 24.03 -8.76
C GLN A 71 -13.93 23.53 -8.04
N ASP A 72 -13.85 22.41 -7.30
CA ASP A 72 -14.95 21.91 -6.47
C ASP A 72 -15.05 22.73 -5.18
N SER A 73 -16.26 23.16 -4.83
CA SER A 73 -16.48 24.05 -3.69
C SER A 73 -16.06 23.45 -2.35
N ARG A 74 -16.20 22.12 -2.17
CA ARG A 74 -15.79 21.44 -0.93
C ARG A 74 -14.27 21.33 -0.82
N VAL A 75 -13.59 21.16 -1.96
CA VAL A 75 -12.12 21.19 -2.02
C VAL A 75 -11.62 22.61 -1.75
N GLN A 76 -12.25 23.64 -2.33
CA GLN A 76 -11.90 25.04 -2.05
C GLN A 76 -12.05 25.39 -0.58
N GLU A 77 -13.16 25.01 0.06
CA GLU A 77 -13.40 25.24 1.49
C GLU A 77 -12.31 24.59 2.37
N LEU A 78 -11.89 23.36 2.02
CA LEU A 78 -10.79 22.70 2.70
C LEU A 78 -9.47 23.47 2.52
N TRP A 79 -9.14 23.90 1.30
CA TRP A 79 -7.92 24.67 1.03
C TRP A 79 -7.92 26.03 1.73
N GLU A 80 -9.05 26.72 1.78
CA GLU A 80 -9.22 27.96 2.56
C GLU A 80 -9.04 27.71 4.05
N THR A 81 -9.57 26.59 4.56
CA THR A 81 -9.39 26.20 5.97
C THR A 81 -7.92 25.93 6.29
N LEU A 82 -7.22 25.19 5.42
CA LEU A 82 -5.78 24.97 5.55
C LEU A 82 -5.01 26.30 5.50
N GLY A 83 -5.41 27.22 4.62
CA GLY A 83 -4.85 28.58 4.55
C GLY A 83 -5.06 29.39 5.83
N ARG A 84 -6.26 29.32 6.44
CA ARG A 84 -6.56 29.96 7.74
C ARG A 84 -5.72 29.39 8.89
N LEU A 85 -5.37 28.10 8.82
CA LEU A 85 -4.44 27.45 9.74
C LEU A 85 -2.96 27.81 9.47
N GLY A 86 -2.68 28.59 8.44
CA GLY A 86 -1.34 29.07 8.11
C GLY A 86 -0.55 28.16 7.15
N PHE A 87 -1.13 27.05 6.69
CA PHE A 87 -0.51 26.20 5.69
C PHE A 87 -0.60 26.83 4.30
N ARG A 88 0.44 26.66 3.50
CA ARG A 88 0.53 27.23 2.16
C ARG A 88 0.49 26.14 1.12
N ASP A 89 -0.20 26.41 0.03
CA ASP A 89 -0.10 25.61 -1.18
C ASP A 89 1.32 25.73 -1.74
N THR A 90 2.08 24.64 -1.66
CA THR A 90 3.47 24.57 -2.14
C THR A 90 3.51 24.49 -3.66
N SER A 91 2.45 23.98 -4.29
CA SER A 91 2.28 23.85 -5.74
C SER A 91 0.84 23.48 -6.04
N SER A 92 0.13 24.22 -6.92
CA SER A 92 -1.33 24.11 -7.10
C SER A 92 -1.89 22.69 -6.89
N GLY A 93 -2.55 22.50 -5.75
CA GLY A 93 -3.13 21.21 -5.35
C GLY A 93 -2.28 20.39 -4.38
N ARG A 94 -1.26 20.97 -3.75
CA ARG A 94 -0.41 20.31 -2.75
C ARG A 94 -0.20 21.21 -1.54
N VAL A 95 -0.61 20.73 -0.37
CA VAL A 95 -0.38 21.42 0.91
C VAL A 95 0.36 20.49 1.85
N GLU A 96 1.62 20.81 2.16
CA GLU A 96 2.40 20.11 3.17
C GLU A 96 2.09 20.67 4.56
N THR A 97 1.98 19.78 5.54
CA THR A 97 1.53 20.14 6.88
C THR A 97 2.23 19.30 7.95
N GLU A 98 2.41 19.89 9.12
CA GLU A 98 2.72 19.15 10.33
C GLU A 98 1.45 18.45 10.83
N LEU A 99 1.62 17.26 11.41
CA LEU A 99 0.54 16.39 11.87
C LEU A 99 -0.08 16.90 13.19
N GLN A 100 -0.67 18.09 13.14
CA GLN A 100 -1.27 18.78 14.28
C GLN A 100 -2.63 18.15 14.67
N PRO A 101 -2.99 18.12 15.97
CA PRO A 101 -4.24 17.51 16.43
C PRO A 101 -5.49 18.11 15.79
N GLU A 102 -5.48 19.41 15.54
CA GLU A 102 -6.62 20.18 15.03
C GLU A 102 -7.02 19.72 13.62
N LEU A 103 -6.08 19.19 12.85
CA LEU A 103 -6.36 18.67 11.50
C LEU A 103 -7.27 17.43 11.52
N ALA A 104 -7.38 16.72 12.66
CA ALA A 104 -8.23 15.54 12.76
C ALA A 104 -9.72 15.85 12.47
N SER A 105 -10.16 17.09 12.67
CA SER A 105 -11.53 17.51 12.37
C SER A 105 -11.80 17.65 10.87
N LEU A 106 -10.78 17.64 10.02
CA LEU A 106 -10.93 17.75 8.56
C LEU A 106 -11.49 16.47 7.94
N TRP A 107 -11.40 15.33 8.63
CA TRP A 107 -11.98 14.08 8.16
C TRP A 107 -13.49 13.99 8.46
N PRO A 108 -14.31 13.46 7.52
CA PRO A 108 -13.88 12.86 6.24
C PRO A 108 -13.49 13.92 5.20
N LEU A 109 -12.42 13.62 4.44
CA LEU A 109 -11.97 14.51 3.38
C LEU A 109 -12.95 14.52 2.21
N PRO A 110 -13.04 15.62 1.43
CA PRO A 110 -13.77 15.63 0.18
C PRO A 110 -13.27 14.52 -0.76
N GLN A 111 -14.18 13.94 -1.55
CA GLN A 111 -13.79 12.99 -2.61
C GLN A 111 -12.71 13.62 -3.49
N ARG A 112 -11.71 12.83 -3.90
CA ARG A 112 -10.55 13.24 -4.73
C ARG A 112 -9.48 14.07 -4.02
N VAL A 113 -9.63 14.31 -2.72
CA VAL A 113 -8.55 14.80 -1.88
C VAL A 113 -7.90 13.60 -1.19
N GLN A 114 -6.60 13.49 -1.33
CA GLN A 114 -5.77 12.47 -0.67
C GLN A 114 -4.98 13.12 0.45
N PHE A 115 -4.72 12.37 1.51
CA PHE A 115 -3.74 12.75 2.53
C PHE A 115 -2.69 11.66 2.64
N GLN A 116 -1.47 11.98 2.20
CA GLN A 116 -0.35 11.05 2.22
C GLN A 116 0.57 11.37 3.38
N LEU A 117 0.97 10.34 4.12
CA LEU A 117 2.03 10.48 5.10
C LEU A 117 3.34 10.77 4.37
N MET A 118 4.02 11.83 4.77
CA MET A 118 5.30 12.17 4.16
C MET A 118 6.38 11.27 4.73
N LYS A 119 7.41 11.04 3.90
CA LYS A 119 8.71 10.51 4.30
C LYS A 119 9.44 11.53 5.20
N GLY A 120 8.93 11.75 6.41
CA GLY A 120 9.44 12.73 7.38
C GLY A 120 10.60 12.20 8.22
N LYS A 121 11.38 13.11 8.81
CA LYS A 121 12.60 12.81 9.58
C LYS A 121 12.29 11.86 10.77
N THR A 122 13.00 10.74 10.78
CA THR A 122 13.12 9.69 11.81
C THR A 122 13.02 10.24 13.27
N PRO A 123 12.52 9.45 14.26
CA PRO A 123 13.12 8.15 14.57
C PRO A 123 12.19 6.91 14.63
N SER A 124 12.73 5.85 14.01
CA SER A 124 12.81 4.44 14.44
C SER A 124 11.65 3.45 14.33
N THR A 125 10.42 3.81 13.97
CA THR A 125 9.34 2.79 13.88
C THR A 125 8.97 2.39 12.45
N PHE A 126 8.94 3.35 11.53
CA PHE A 126 8.65 3.09 10.12
C PHE A 126 9.86 3.49 9.25
N PRO A 127 10.37 2.58 8.39
CA PRO A 127 11.58 2.79 7.58
C PRO A 127 11.29 3.64 6.35
N ILE A 128 10.82 4.87 6.53
CA ILE A 128 10.40 5.70 5.39
C ILE A 128 11.61 6.45 4.86
N ARG A 129 12.34 5.82 3.92
CA ARG A 129 13.55 6.37 3.29
C ARG A 129 13.31 6.64 1.80
N ASP A 130 14.22 7.40 1.19
CA ASP A 130 14.19 7.69 -0.25
C ASP A 130 14.36 6.43 -1.11
N SER A 131 15.05 5.40 -0.60
CA SER A 131 14.96 4.04 -1.14
C SER A 131 13.72 3.36 -0.59
N ASP A 132 12.84 2.88 -1.46
CA ASP A 132 11.66 2.11 -1.05
C ASP A 132 12.03 0.76 -0.43
N GLU A 133 13.29 0.33 -0.54
CA GLU A 133 13.83 -0.91 0.02
C GLU A 133 13.94 -0.87 1.56
N CYS A 134 13.29 -1.85 2.19
CA CYS A 134 13.27 -2.08 3.63
C CYS A 134 13.93 -3.42 3.97
N THR A 135 14.56 -3.51 5.14
CA THR A 135 15.00 -4.82 5.67
C THR A 135 13.81 -5.60 6.21
N GLU A 136 13.89 -6.94 6.23
CA GLU A 136 12.84 -7.79 6.80
C GLU A 136 12.51 -7.46 8.28
N THR A 137 13.51 -7.03 9.06
CA THR A 137 13.31 -6.60 10.45
C THR A 137 12.54 -5.28 10.55
N GLU A 138 12.75 -4.35 9.61
CA GLU A 138 11.97 -3.12 9.55
C GLU A 138 10.52 -3.41 9.15
N ILE A 139 10.28 -4.40 8.26
CA ILE A 139 8.94 -4.90 7.96
C ILE A 139 8.28 -5.49 9.21
N ASP A 140 8.98 -6.34 9.97
CA ASP A 140 8.45 -6.91 11.21
C ASP A 140 8.04 -5.82 12.21
N GLY A 141 8.87 -4.78 12.36
CA GLY A 141 8.58 -3.63 13.21
C GLY A 141 7.34 -2.85 12.74
N ALA A 142 7.25 -2.57 11.44
CA ALA A 142 6.13 -1.85 10.86
C ALA A 142 4.80 -2.62 11.01
N VAL A 143 4.81 -3.94 10.78
CA VAL A 143 3.64 -4.81 10.94
C VAL A 143 3.20 -4.92 12.41
N ALA A 144 4.15 -4.97 13.35
CA ALA A 144 3.83 -5.06 14.77
C ALA A 144 3.08 -3.83 15.30
N VAL A 145 3.23 -2.67 14.65
CA VAL A 145 2.68 -1.38 15.07
C VAL A 145 1.84 -0.71 13.97
N CYS A 146 1.34 -1.48 13.00
CA CYS A 146 0.58 -0.90 11.88
C CYS A 146 -0.76 -0.31 12.35
N GLY A 147 -1.35 -0.86 13.41
CA GLY A 147 -2.64 -0.43 13.95
C GLY A 147 -3.70 -0.34 12.84
N PRO A 148 -4.42 0.79 12.70
CA PRO A 148 -5.42 1.02 11.65
C PRO A 148 -4.81 1.50 10.32
N LEU A 149 -3.49 1.71 10.23
CA LEU A 149 -2.86 2.22 9.01
C LEU A 149 -2.93 1.18 7.91
N SER A 150 -3.26 1.65 6.70
CA SER A 150 -3.25 0.84 5.50
C SER A 150 -1.83 0.80 4.91
N ILE A 151 -1.24 -0.39 4.84
CA ILE A 151 0.17 -0.60 4.45
C ILE A 151 0.24 -1.60 3.30
N GLY A 152 0.95 -1.25 2.23
CA GLY A 152 1.36 -2.16 1.17
C GLY A 152 2.81 -2.60 1.36
N ILE A 153 3.07 -3.90 1.21
CA ILE A 153 4.43 -4.45 1.21
C ILE A 153 4.58 -5.34 -0.03
N SER A 154 5.66 -5.19 -0.78
CA SER A 154 5.92 -6.01 -1.96
C SER A 154 7.32 -6.58 -1.98
N TRP A 155 7.42 -7.82 -2.44
CA TRP A 155 8.67 -8.52 -2.69
C TRP A 155 8.73 -8.86 -4.16
N PHE A 156 9.68 -8.28 -4.88
CA PHE A 156 9.96 -8.68 -6.25
C PHE A 156 10.81 -9.95 -6.25
N ALA A 157 10.36 -10.96 -6.99
CA ALA A 157 11.08 -12.19 -7.17
C ALA A 157 10.63 -12.89 -8.45
N ALA A 158 11.59 -13.52 -9.13
CA ALA A 158 11.23 -14.44 -10.19
C ALA A 158 10.35 -15.58 -9.65
N LEU A 159 9.40 -16.12 -10.42
CA LEU A 159 8.58 -17.25 -9.97
C LEU A 159 9.01 -18.56 -10.63
N ARG A 160 9.24 -19.60 -9.83
CA ARG A 160 9.69 -20.92 -10.28
C ARG A 160 8.68 -21.54 -11.24
N GLY A 161 9.17 -22.01 -12.37
CA GLY A 161 8.35 -22.70 -13.36
C GLY A 161 7.51 -21.78 -14.26
N LEU A 162 7.60 -20.45 -14.09
CA LEU A 162 7.08 -19.50 -15.08
C LEU A 162 8.20 -19.11 -16.07
N PRO A 163 7.92 -19.11 -17.38
CA PRO A 163 8.91 -18.83 -18.42
C PRO A 163 9.35 -17.36 -18.44
N ASN A 164 8.52 -16.44 -17.95
CA ASN A 164 8.87 -15.04 -17.78
C ASN A 164 8.51 -14.54 -16.38
N SER A 165 9.45 -13.89 -15.72
CA SER A 165 9.34 -13.59 -14.29
C SER A 165 9.61 -12.12 -13.96
N ASN A 166 9.62 -11.25 -14.97
CA ASN A 166 9.79 -9.81 -14.78
C ASN A 166 8.54 -9.21 -14.13
N LEU A 167 8.71 -8.39 -13.09
CA LEU A 167 7.61 -7.82 -12.29
C LEU A 167 6.71 -8.87 -11.63
N SER A 168 7.27 -10.05 -11.34
CA SER A 168 6.60 -11.04 -10.51
C SER A 168 7.02 -10.93 -9.05
N GLY A 169 6.23 -11.50 -8.15
CA GLY A 169 6.52 -11.44 -6.73
C GLY A 169 5.34 -11.74 -5.83
N VAL A 170 5.43 -11.26 -4.59
CA VAL A 170 4.36 -11.33 -3.59
C VAL A 170 4.04 -9.92 -3.13
N GLN A 171 2.76 -9.64 -2.95
CA GLN A 171 2.29 -8.38 -2.38
C GLN A 171 1.38 -8.66 -1.18
N LEU A 172 1.57 -7.90 -0.12
CA LEU A 172 0.77 -7.92 1.10
C LEU A 172 0.11 -6.55 1.27
N CYS A 173 -1.21 -6.56 1.46
CA CYS A 173 -2.01 -5.40 1.82
C CYS A 173 -2.52 -5.59 3.25
N LEU A 174 -2.18 -4.67 4.15
CA LEU A 174 -2.66 -4.65 5.53
C LEU A 174 -3.67 -3.52 5.70
N ASN A 175 -4.84 -3.81 6.29
CA ASN A 175 -5.95 -2.86 6.42
C ASN A 175 -6.36 -2.27 5.07
N SER A 176 -6.23 -3.04 4.00
CA SER A 176 -6.55 -2.62 2.64
C SER A 176 -6.76 -3.81 1.71
N THR A 177 -7.42 -3.55 0.59
CA THR A 177 -7.53 -4.45 -0.56
C THR A 177 -6.92 -3.79 -1.78
N TRP A 178 -6.40 -4.57 -2.72
CA TRP A 178 -6.02 -4.08 -4.04
C TRP A 178 -7.26 -3.93 -4.93
N THR A 179 -7.33 -2.84 -5.70
CA THR A 179 -8.35 -2.57 -6.73
C THR A 179 -7.70 -1.90 -7.94
N GLU A 180 -7.98 -2.41 -9.14
CA GLU A 180 -7.46 -1.93 -10.44
C GLU A 180 -5.93 -1.76 -10.52
N GLN A 181 -5.35 -0.74 -9.88
CA GLN A 181 -3.90 -0.50 -9.80
C GLN A 181 -3.50 0.23 -8.50
N CYS A 182 -4.36 0.29 -7.49
CA CYS A 182 -4.10 0.92 -6.22
C CYS A 182 -4.62 0.07 -5.06
N SER A 183 -4.21 0.41 -3.84
CA SER A 183 -4.80 -0.16 -2.64
C SER A 183 -5.86 0.77 -2.08
N GLU A 184 -7.02 0.21 -1.74
CA GLU A 184 -8.11 0.89 -1.05
C GLU A 184 -8.15 0.50 0.43
N PRO A 185 -8.30 1.46 1.35
CA PRO A 185 -8.45 1.16 2.78
C PRO A 185 -9.63 0.23 3.07
N ASP A 186 -9.37 -0.83 3.82
CA ASP A 186 -10.34 -1.82 4.29
C ASP A 186 -9.90 -2.29 5.70
N PRO A 187 -10.16 -1.48 6.75
CA PRO A 187 -9.62 -1.73 8.09
C PRO A 187 -9.98 -3.11 8.63
N GLY A 188 -8.97 -3.84 9.14
CA GLY A 188 -9.14 -5.21 9.64
C GLY A 188 -9.08 -6.29 8.57
N ARG A 189 -9.01 -5.94 7.28
CA ARG A 189 -8.73 -6.90 6.20
C ARG A 189 -7.24 -6.94 5.88
N HIS A 190 -6.71 -8.16 5.76
CA HIS A 190 -5.34 -8.41 5.33
C HIS A 190 -5.35 -9.35 4.14
N THR A 191 -4.72 -8.93 3.04
CA THR A 191 -4.81 -9.64 1.77
C THR A 191 -3.41 -9.88 1.22
N VAL A 192 -3.16 -11.10 0.75
CA VAL A 192 -1.92 -11.47 0.07
C VAL A 192 -2.22 -11.77 -1.39
N TYR A 193 -1.43 -11.20 -2.28
CA TYR A 193 -1.51 -11.40 -3.72
C TYR A 193 -0.24 -12.04 -4.23
N LEU A 194 -0.38 -12.97 -5.17
CA LEU A 194 0.72 -13.36 -6.04
C LEU A 194 0.72 -12.46 -7.27
N SER A 195 1.83 -11.77 -7.51
CA SER A 195 2.02 -10.95 -8.71
C SER A 195 2.72 -11.76 -9.79
N ILE A 196 2.09 -11.86 -10.97
CA ILE A 196 2.61 -12.54 -12.13
C ILE A 196 2.88 -11.51 -13.23
N GLY A 197 4.13 -11.51 -13.69
CA GLY A 197 4.65 -10.57 -14.66
C GLY A 197 3.87 -10.48 -15.98
N THR A 198 3.95 -9.27 -16.56
CA THR A 198 3.28 -8.77 -17.77
C THR A 198 3.41 -9.60 -19.06
N ARG A 199 4.31 -10.58 -19.08
CA ARG A 199 4.65 -11.38 -20.27
C ARG A 199 4.03 -12.78 -20.25
N ASN A 200 3.30 -13.13 -19.20
CA ASN A 200 2.50 -14.34 -19.14
C ASN A 200 1.04 -13.98 -19.45
N SER A 201 0.35 -14.80 -20.24
CA SER A 201 -1.08 -14.63 -20.41
C SER A 201 -1.83 -15.04 -19.13
N ASP A 202 -3.06 -14.55 -18.94
CA ASP A 202 -3.91 -14.97 -17.81
C ASP A 202 -4.13 -16.49 -17.80
N ALA A 203 -4.29 -17.08 -18.99
CA ALA A 203 -4.44 -18.53 -19.14
C ALA A 203 -3.19 -19.29 -18.67
N ASP A 204 -1.99 -18.90 -19.13
CA ASP A 204 -0.74 -19.54 -18.71
C ASP A 204 -0.50 -19.42 -17.20
N ALA A 205 -0.84 -18.24 -16.64
CA ALA A 205 -0.74 -17.98 -15.23
C ALA A 205 -1.69 -18.88 -14.41
N ARG A 206 -2.96 -19.00 -14.83
CA ARG A 206 -3.95 -19.89 -14.19
C ARG A 206 -3.56 -21.36 -14.30
N ASP A 207 -3.09 -21.79 -15.47
CA ASP A 207 -2.62 -23.16 -15.68
C ASP A 207 -1.42 -23.46 -14.78
N TRP A 208 -0.48 -22.52 -14.62
CA TRP A 208 0.63 -22.66 -13.69
C TRP A 208 0.17 -22.68 -12.21
N LEU A 209 -0.78 -21.82 -11.82
CA LEU A 209 -1.35 -21.81 -10.46
C LEU A 209 -2.06 -23.13 -10.11
N GLN A 210 -2.74 -23.74 -11.09
CA GLN A 210 -3.36 -25.06 -10.92
C GLN A 210 -2.32 -26.19 -10.94
N GLY A 211 -1.39 -26.15 -11.89
CA GLY A 211 -0.38 -27.19 -12.12
C GLY A 211 0.70 -27.27 -11.04
N THR A 212 0.93 -26.19 -10.30
CA THR A 212 1.88 -26.17 -9.16
C THR A 212 1.39 -26.97 -7.94
N GLY A 213 0.18 -27.54 -7.97
CA GLY A 213 -0.33 -28.42 -6.91
C GLY A 213 -0.37 -27.70 -5.56
N THR A 214 -0.67 -26.40 -5.57
CA THR A 214 -0.45 -25.52 -4.42
C THR A 214 -1.33 -25.87 -3.23
N GLY A 215 -2.53 -26.40 -3.51
CA GLY A 215 -3.62 -26.56 -2.55
C GLY A 215 -4.24 -25.22 -2.13
N LEU A 216 -3.78 -24.10 -2.71
CA LEU A 216 -4.25 -22.76 -2.40
C LEU A 216 -5.40 -22.37 -3.32
N ARG A 217 -6.32 -21.58 -2.78
CA ARG A 217 -7.40 -20.97 -3.58
C ARG A 217 -7.00 -19.56 -3.97
N PHE A 218 -7.16 -19.25 -5.25
CA PHE A 218 -6.90 -17.92 -5.80
C PHE A 218 -8.19 -17.27 -6.29
N GLY A 219 -8.30 -15.96 -6.13
CA GLY A 219 -9.37 -15.14 -6.68
C GLY A 219 -9.23 -14.92 -8.19
N GLU A 220 -10.17 -14.16 -8.73
CA GLU A 220 -10.06 -13.65 -10.10
C GLU A 220 -8.84 -12.75 -10.25
N SER A 221 -8.29 -12.73 -11.46
CA SER A 221 -7.12 -11.92 -11.75
C SER A 221 -7.48 -10.43 -11.79
N GLN A 222 -6.60 -9.63 -11.21
CA GLN A 222 -6.73 -8.18 -11.14
C GLN A 222 -5.50 -7.55 -11.78
N LEU A 223 -5.66 -6.33 -12.31
CA LEU A 223 -4.52 -5.57 -12.78
C LEU A 223 -3.65 -5.16 -11.57
N GLY A 224 -2.33 -5.19 -11.77
CA GLY A 224 -1.32 -4.76 -10.83
C GLY A 224 -0.48 -3.63 -11.38
N TRP A 225 0.77 -3.55 -10.90
CA TRP A 225 1.79 -2.60 -11.37
C TRP A 225 2.36 -2.98 -12.73
#